data_AF-A0A4Q0Z3H3-F1
#
_entry.id   AF-A0A4Q0Z3H3-F1
#
_cell.length_a   1.000
_cell.length_b   1.000
_cell.length_c   1.000
_cell.angle_alpha   90.00
_cell.angle_beta   90.00
_cell.angle_gamma   90.00
#
_symmetry.space_group_name_H-M   'P 1'
#
loop_
_entity.id
_entity.type
_entity.pdbx_description
1 polymer ?
#
loop_
_entity_poly.entity_id
_entity_poly.type
_entity_poly.pdbx_seq_one_letter_code
_entity_poly.pdbx_strand_id
1 'polypeptide(L)'
;MEVGLFGPKYDAIAPEVIRAFEERQHLLPIVFTVEFFLFLTMFIVAKGRKQAKITRENEKIQVYSIFQRIVILLNILFMIYLFITGFSITFGNWTGGGYIARMMRATHEVIGLGWIPIWLCMTIIAFKDHKYFIRPSGKIWNKIFLRGKYKHMDRINYYMFVAFGSILVVSGFIIWYLFPDASTYAQTIQVKRFILFFHFMGSAIISFFTFETIYSYFVSVKGYIPGVITGKLPVEYLEQLRPDVLLEDKTLKIEGK
;
A
#
# COMPACT_ATOMS: atom_id res chain seq x y z
N MET A 1 39.79 13.31 -21.31
CA MET A 1 38.69 13.73 -20.42
C MET A 1 37.91 12.47 -20.07
N GLU A 2 38.24 11.85 -18.93
CA GLU A 2 37.75 10.53 -18.55
C GLU A 2 36.27 10.57 -18.17
N VAL A 3 35.54 9.56 -18.61
CA VAL A 3 34.12 9.39 -18.32
C VAL A 3 33.99 8.99 -16.86
N GLY A 4 33.67 9.94 -15.98
CA GLY A 4 33.29 9.62 -14.61
C GLY A 4 32.02 8.74 -14.63
N LEU A 5 32.09 7.59 -13.97
CA LEU A 5 30.97 6.64 -13.78
C LEU A 5 29.71 7.31 -13.16
N PHE A 6 29.86 8.51 -12.59
CA PHE A 6 28.85 9.31 -11.88
C PHE A 6 28.86 10.80 -12.30
N GLY A 7 29.08 11.12 -13.58
CA GLY A 7 29.06 12.51 -14.08
C GLY A 7 27.73 12.96 -14.71
N PRO A 8 27.38 14.27 -14.66
CA PRO A 8 26.15 14.86 -15.22
C PRO A 8 26.23 15.04 -16.74
N LYS A 9 26.66 14.01 -17.48
CA LYS A 9 26.69 14.09 -18.95
C LYS A 9 25.25 14.18 -19.48
N TYR A 10 25.03 15.11 -20.43
CA TYR A 10 23.74 15.36 -21.08
C TYR A 10 23.20 14.15 -21.87
N ASP A 11 24.04 13.15 -22.12
CA ASP A 11 23.72 11.88 -22.76
C ASP A 11 23.08 10.85 -21.80
N ALA A 12 22.88 11.21 -20.53
CA ALA A 12 22.18 10.40 -19.53
C ALA A 12 20.64 10.43 -19.70
N ILE A 13 19.94 9.42 -19.19
CA ILE A 13 18.47 9.44 -19.16
C ILE A 13 18.02 10.41 -18.05
N ALA A 14 17.27 11.45 -18.41
CA ALA A 14 16.73 12.47 -17.49
C ALA A 14 17.79 13.13 -16.56
N PRO A 15 18.84 13.77 -17.12
CA PRO A 15 19.97 14.29 -16.35
C PRO A 15 19.58 15.38 -15.35
N GLU A 16 18.59 16.21 -15.68
CA GLU A 16 18.09 17.27 -14.79
C GLU A 16 17.40 16.70 -13.55
N VAL A 17 16.67 15.59 -13.71
CA VAL A 17 15.96 14.91 -12.60
C VAL A 17 16.97 14.30 -11.64
N ILE A 18 18.00 13.62 -12.16
CA ILE A 18 19.06 13.03 -11.36
C ILE A 18 19.82 14.11 -10.59
N ARG A 19 20.24 15.19 -11.27
CA ARG A 19 20.94 16.31 -10.64
C ARG A 19 20.10 16.96 -9.55
N ALA A 20 18.83 17.27 -9.83
CA ALA A 20 17.93 17.89 -8.86
C ALA A 20 17.71 17.00 -7.64
N PHE A 21 17.61 15.68 -7.84
CA PHE A 21 17.50 14.72 -6.75
C PHE A 21 18.78 14.68 -5.90
N GLU A 22 19.95 14.55 -6.51
CA GLU A 22 21.24 14.50 -5.80
C GLU A 22 21.52 15.78 -5.00
N GLU A 23 21.26 16.95 -5.58
CA GLU A 23 21.44 18.26 -4.93
C GLU A 23 20.46 18.47 -3.77
N ARG A 24 19.25 17.93 -3.84
CA ARG A 24 18.15 18.24 -2.90
C ARG A 24 17.73 17.07 -2.01
N GLN A 25 18.36 15.91 -2.12
CA GLN A 25 18.01 14.71 -1.34
C GLN A 25 18.01 14.94 0.18
N HIS A 26 18.86 15.86 0.66
CA HIS A 26 18.94 16.23 2.07
C HIS A 26 17.69 16.97 2.60
N LEU A 27 16.89 17.56 1.70
CA LEU A 27 15.63 18.23 2.04
C LEU A 27 14.44 17.25 2.08
N LEU A 28 14.54 16.09 1.42
CA LEU A 28 13.44 15.14 1.32
C LEU A 28 12.90 14.70 2.71
N PRO A 29 13.73 14.34 3.71
CA PRO A 29 13.21 14.02 5.05
C PRO A 29 12.35 15.14 5.65
N ILE A 30 12.76 16.39 5.43
CA ILE A 30 12.06 17.56 5.96
C ILE A 30 10.72 17.74 5.24
N VAL A 31 10.72 17.65 3.91
CA VAL A 31 9.50 17.73 3.09
C VAL A 31 8.50 16.64 3.50
N PHE A 32 8.93 15.38 3.59
CA PHE A 32 8.07 14.27 4.03
C PHE A 32 7.56 14.46 5.46
N THR A 33 8.37 15.03 6.36
CA THR A 33 7.95 15.32 7.73
C THR A 33 6.85 16.39 7.76
N VAL A 34 7.03 17.48 7.02
CA VAL A 34 6.03 18.56 6.88
C VAL A 34 4.75 18.01 6.26
N GLU A 35 4.85 17.23 5.19
CA GLU A 35 3.71 16.57 4.56
C GLU A 35 2.98 15.66 5.55
N PHE A 36 3.71 14.83 6.30
CA PHE A 36 3.12 13.94 7.30
C PHE A 36 2.30 14.71 8.34
N PHE A 37 2.84 15.80 8.88
CA PHE A 37 2.11 16.65 9.82
C PHE A 37 0.90 17.33 9.18
N LEU A 38 1.03 17.86 7.96
CA LEU A 38 -0.10 18.44 7.22
C LEU A 38 -1.22 17.42 7.01
N PHE A 39 -0.89 16.20 6.57
CA PHE A 39 -1.87 15.12 6.42
C PHE A 39 -2.51 14.76 7.75
N LEU A 40 -1.72 14.56 8.80
CA LEU A 40 -2.23 14.24 10.14
C LEU A 40 -3.20 15.33 10.64
N THR A 41 -2.84 16.60 10.50
CA THR A 41 -3.68 17.74 10.86
C THR A 41 -4.95 17.75 10.02
N MET A 42 -4.87 17.55 8.70
CA MET A 42 -6.06 17.45 7.85
C MET A 42 -6.98 16.31 8.30
N PHE A 43 -6.45 15.13 8.64
CA PHE A 43 -7.27 14.01 9.14
C PHE A 43 -7.99 14.34 10.45
N ILE A 44 -7.29 14.99 11.39
CA ILE A 44 -7.85 15.40 12.68
C ILE A 44 -8.91 16.49 12.49
N VAL A 45 -8.58 17.56 11.75
CA VAL A 45 -9.43 18.75 11.57
C VAL A 45 -10.64 18.45 10.69
N ALA A 46 -10.47 17.69 9.61
CA ALA A 46 -11.56 17.31 8.71
C ALA A 46 -12.53 16.27 9.33
N LYS A 47 -12.33 15.88 10.61
CA LYS A 47 -13.07 14.80 11.29
C LYS A 47 -13.11 13.55 10.41
N GLY A 48 -11.94 13.18 9.86
CA GLY A 48 -11.77 12.59 8.54
C GLY A 48 -12.56 11.34 8.19
N ARG A 49 -13.19 10.64 9.15
CA ARG A 49 -14.07 9.51 8.90
C ARG A 49 -15.09 9.34 10.04
N LYS A 50 -16.30 8.87 9.70
CA LYS A 50 -17.42 8.65 10.64
C LYS A 50 -17.13 7.46 11.56
N GLN A 51 -17.23 7.66 12.87
CA GLN A 51 -17.19 6.58 13.86
C GLN A 51 -18.59 5.99 14.06
N ALA A 52 -18.70 4.65 14.03
CA ALA A 52 -19.94 3.97 14.42
C ALA A 52 -20.05 3.92 15.94
N LYS A 53 -21.26 4.15 16.46
CA LYS A 53 -21.59 3.90 17.86
C LYS A 53 -21.99 2.43 18.00
N ILE A 54 -21.27 1.67 18.81
CA ILE A 54 -21.54 0.26 19.06
C ILE A 54 -22.08 0.12 20.49
N THR A 55 -23.32 -0.36 20.59
CA THR A 55 -24.02 -0.69 21.82
C THR A 55 -24.27 -2.20 21.95
N ARG A 56 -24.29 -2.93 20.84
CA ARG A 56 -24.50 -4.40 20.79
C ARG A 56 -23.25 -5.12 20.30
N GLU A 57 -22.22 -5.17 21.14
CA GLU A 57 -20.92 -5.73 20.75
C GLU A 57 -20.94 -7.22 20.43
N ASN A 58 -21.87 -7.98 21.02
CA ASN A 58 -21.97 -9.43 20.83
C ASN A 58 -22.65 -9.84 19.52
N GLU A 59 -23.44 -8.94 18.92
CA GLU A 59 -24.10 -9.21 17.64
C GLU A 59 -23.13 -8.95 16.49
N LYS A 60 -22.56 -10.03 15.95
CA LYS A 60 -21.57 -9.97 14.87
C LYS A 60 -21.96 -10.83 13.69
N ILE A 61 -21.53 -10.41 12.50
CA ILE A 61 -21.74 -11.12 11.24
C ILE A 61 -20.39 -11.42 10.58
N GLN A 62 -20.24 -12.63 10.02
CA GLN A 62 -19.08 -12.99 9.21
C GLN A 62 -19.08 -12.22 7.87
N VAL A 63 -18.13 -11.31 7.70
CA VAL A 63 -17.97 -10.50 6.49
C VAL A 63 -16.81 -11.00 5.64
N TYR A 64 -15.67 -11.34 6.27
CA TYR A 64 -14.46 -11.74 5.55
C TYR A 64 -14.24 -13.25 5.59
N SER A 65 -13.87 -13.86 4.47
CA SER A 65 -13.42 -15.25 4.44
C SER A 65 -12.01 -15.39 5.04
N ILE A 66 -11.62 -16.61 5.40
CA ILE A 66 -10.24 -16.89 5.89
C ILE A 66 -9.19 -16.42 4.86
N PHE A 67 -9.43 -16.71 3.57
CA PHE A 67 -8.57 -16.29 2.48
C PHE A 67 -8.40 -14.76 2.45
N GLN A 68 -9.50 -14.01 2.46
CA GLN A 68 -9.46 -12.54 2.45
C GLN A 68 -8.70 -11.98 3.65
N ARG A 69 -8.91 -12.56 4.84
CA ARG A 69 -8.23 -12.14 6.08
C ARG A 69 -6.72 -12.32 5.96
N ILE A 70 -6.28 -13.49 5.49
CA ILE A 70 -4.86 -13.78 5.28
C ILE A 70 -4.25 -12.77 4.32
N VAL A 71 -4.88 -12.53 3.17
CA VAL A 71 -4.37 -11.61 2.15
C VAL A 71 -4.28 -10.18 2.69
N ILE A 72 -5.32 -9.68 3.39
CA ILE A 72 -5.33 -8.33 3.98
C ILE A 72 -4.26 -8.20 5.07
N LEU A 73 -4.17 -9.15 5.99
CA LEU A 73 -3.24 -9.10 7.12
C LEU A 73 -1.79 -9.21 6.65
N LEU A 74 -1.49 -10.10 5.71
CA LEU A 74 -0.17 -10.17 5.09
C LEU A 74 0.13 -8.86 4.36
N ASN A 75 -0.81 -8.29 3.62
CA ASN A 75 -0.57 -7.01 2.96
C ASN A 75 -0.21 -5.90 3.97
N ILE A 76 -0.93 -5.80 5.10
CA ILE A 76 -0.61 -4.83 6.15
C ILE A 76 0.81 -5.07 6.70
N LEU A 77 1.15 -6.32 7.02
CA LEU A 77 2.45 -6.67 7.58
C LEU A 77 3.60 -6.32 6.62
N PHE A 78 3.49 -6.73 5.35
CA PHE A 78 4.49 -6.46 4.33
C PHE A 78 4.63 -4.96 4.08
N MET A 79 3.52 -4.23 3.98
CA MET A 79 3.55 -2.78 3.76
C MET A 79 4.22 -2.03 4.91
N ILE A 80 3.96 -2.40 6.17
CA ILE A 80 4.65 -1.78 7.32
C ILE A 80 6.16 -2.00 7.21
N TYR A 81 6.59 -3.24 6.93
CA TYR A 81 8.01 -3.56 6.83
C TYR A 81 8.70 -2.85 5.66
N LEU A 82 8.11 -2.93 4.46
CA LEU A 82 8.62 -2.29 3.25
C LEU A 82 8.67 -0.78 3.38
N PHE A 83 7.70 -0.17 4.07
CA PHE A 83 7.70 1.25 4.34
C PHE A 83 8.88 1.66 5.22
N ILE A 84 9.06 0.99 6.37
CA ILE A 84 10.17 1.30 7.30
C ILE A 84 11.53 1.12 6.63
N THR A 85 11.72 -0.01 5.96
CA THR A 85 12.99 -0.33 5.29
C THR A 85 13.22 0.55 4.06
N GLY A 86 12.18 0.90 3.29
CA GLY A 86 12.25 1.83 2.17
C GLY A 86 12.62 3.25 2.60
N PHE A 87 12.09 3.72 3.73
CA PHE A 87 12.50 4.99 4.35
C PHE A 87 13.97 4.96 4.75
N SER A 88 14.43 3.88 5.40
CA SER A 88 15.84 3.72 5.77
C SER A 88 16.78 3.76 4.55
N ILE A 89 16.38 3.13 3.44
CA ILE A 89 17.15 3.15 2.18
C ILE A 89 17.17 4.55 1.55
N THR A 90 16.01 5.22 1.51
CA THR A 90 15.85 6.54 0.87
C THR A 90 16.60 7.62 1.64
N PHE A 91 16.51 7.60 2.98
CA PHE A 91 17.08 8.60 3.87
C PHE A 91 18.38 8.11 4.52
N GLY A 92 19.13 7.25 3.83
CA GLY A 92 20.40 6.68 4.30
C GLY A 92 21.45 7.73 4.71
N ASN A 93 21.37 8.94 4.14
CA ASN A 93 22.19 10.08 4.54
C ASN A 93 21.89 10.59 5.95
N TRP A 94 20.69 10.36 6.48
CA TRP A 94 20.26 10.72 7.83
C TRP A 94 20.28 9.52 8.79
N THR A 95 19.79 8.36 8.33
CA THR A 95 19.75 7.13 9.14
C THR A 95 21.11 6.47 9.30
N GLY A 96 22.08 6.84 8.45
CA GLY A 96 23.45 6.34 8.49
C GLY A 96 23.63 4.98 7.83
N GLY A 97 24.88 4.51 7.85
CA GLY A 97 25.27 3.20 7.31
C GLY A 97 25.41 2.12 8.39
N GLY A 98 26.05 1.01 8.01
CA GLY A 98 26.39 -0.08 8.93
C GLY A 98 25.59 -1.35 8.71
N TYR A 99 25.71 -2.28 9.65
CA TYR A 99 25.12 -3.62 9.53
C TYR A 99 23.59 -3.58 9.43
N ILE A 100 22.94 -2.77 10.25
CA ILE A 100 21.46 -2.65 10.27
C ILE A 100 20.94 -2.10 8.94
N ALA A 101 21.53 -1.03 8.42
CA ALA A 101 21.14 -0.45 7.12
C ALA A 101 21.34 -1.44 5.96
N ARG A 102 22.44 -2.21 5.99
CA ARG A 102 22.69 -3.28 5.02
C ARG A 102 21.64 -4.39 5.10
N MET A 103 21.29 -4.82 6.31
CA MET A 103 20.25 -5.83 6.53
C MET A 103 18.88 -5.32 6.06
N MET A 104 18.50 -4.10 6.42
CA MET A 104 17.24 -3.49 5.97
C MET A 104 17.13 -3.43 4.44
N ARG A 105 18.24 -3.17 3.72
CA ARG A 105 18.25 -3.24 2.25
C ARG A 105 18.04 -4.67 1.75
N ALA A 106 18.85 -5.61 2.23
CA ALA A 106 18.79 -7.00 1.77
C ALA A 106 17.41 -7.63 2.04
N THR A 107 16.83 -7.37 3.21
CA THR A 107 15.50 -7.87 3.55
C THR A 107 14.38 -7.11 2.84
N HIS A 108 14.53 -5.81 2.56
CA HIS A 108 13.55 -5.06 1.76
C HIS A 108 13.33 -5.71 0.40
N GLU A 109 14.41 -6.11 -0.28
CA GLU A 109 14.34 -6.77 -1.58
C GLU A 109 13.60 -8.12 -1.49
N VAL A 110 13.96 -8.97 -0.52
CA VAL A 110 13.33 -10.29 -0.32
C VAL A 110 11.86 -10.17 0.08
N ILE A 111 11.54 -9.28 1.01
CA ILE A 111 10.16 -9.03 1.43
C ILE A 111 9.38 -8.38 0.27
N GLY A 112 10.02 -7.56 -0.55
CA GLY A 112 9.43 -6.95 -1.74
C GLY A 112 8.97 -8.01 -2.74
N LEU A 113 9.81 -9.03 -3.00
CA LEU A 113 9.41 -10.18 -3.83
C LEU A 113 8.25 -10.96 -3.23
N GLY A 114 8.28 -11.19 -1.91
CA GLY A 114 7.18 -11.86 -1.21
C GLY A 114 5.88 -11.05 -1.24
N TRP A 115 5.95 -9.72 -1.34
CA TRP A 115 4.78 -8.86 -1.45
C TRP A 115 4.10 -8.96 -2.82
N ILE A 116 4.82 -9.23 -3.90
CA ILE A 116 4.28 -9.32 -5.27
C ILE A 116 3.02 -10.21 -5.35
N PRO A 117 3.03 -11.48 -4.92
CA PRO A 117 1.84 -12.32 -4.95
C PRO A 117 0.73 -11.82 -4.00
N ILE A 118 1.09 -11.18 -2.88
CA ILE A 118 0.12 -10.63 -1.92
C ILE A 118 -0.57 -9.40 -2.50
N TRP A 119 0.17 -8.49 -3.13
CA TRP A 119 -0.35 -7.34 -3.87
C TRP A 119 -1.30 -7.77 -4.98
N LEU A 120 -0.95 -8.81 -5.75
CA LEU A 120 -1.82 -9.36 -6.78
C LEU A 120 -3.11 -9.92 -6.19
N CYS A 121 -3.01 -10.73 -5.13
CA CYS A 121 -4.18 -11.24 -4.42
C CYS A 121 -5.06 -10.10 -3.86
N MET A 122 -4.46 -9.07 -3.26
CA MET A 122 -5.18 -7.88 -2.79
C MET A 122 -5.92 -7.18 -3.93
N THR A 123 -5.26 -7.02 -5.07
CA THR A 123 -5.83 -6.42 -6.28
C THR A 123 -7.04 -7.22 -6.77
N ILE A 124 -6.96 -8.55 -6.73
CA ILE A 124 -8.04 -9.46 -7.13
C ILE A 124 -9.21 -9.42 -6.14
N ILE A 125 -8.98 -9.60 -4.84
CA ILE A 125 -10.09 -9.64 -3.87
C ILE A 125 -10.84 -8.30 -3.81
N ALA A 126 -10.15 -7.20 -4.11
CA ALA A 126 -10.73 -5.85 -4.19
C ALA A 126 -11.40 -5.56 -5.54
N PHE A 127 -11.21 -6.39 -6.57
CA PHE A 127 -11.78 -6.19 -7.90
C PHE A 127 -13.27 -6.57 -7.97
N LYS A 128 -14.14 -5.68 -7.48
CA LYS A 128 -15.58 -6.01 -7.25
C LYS A 128 -16.62 -5.11 -7.92
N ASP A 129 -16.19 -3.99 -8.50
CA ASP A 129 -17.05 -2.90 -8.98
C ASP A 129 -16.91 -2.64 -10.50
N HIS A 130 -16.44 -3.62 -11.27
CA HIS A 130 -16.29 -3.45 -12.71
C HIS A 130 -17.63 -3.66 -13.44
N LYS A 131 -18.03 -2.69 -14.27
CA LYS A 131 -19.34 -2.63 -14.97
C LYS A 131 -19.68 -3.91 -15.75
N TYR A 132 -18.66 -4.60 -16.26
CA TYR A 132 -18.82 -5.79 -17.12
C TYR A 132 -18.66 -7.12 -16.38
N PHE A 133 -18.47 -7.10 -15.05
CA PHE A 133 -18.26 -8.32 -14.28
C PHE A 133 -19.60 -8.88 -13.78
N ILE A 134 -20.11 -9.89 -14.47
CA ILE A 134 -21.31 -10.63 -14.05
C ILE A 134 -20.90 -11.60 -12.95
N ARG A 135 -21.55 -11.50 -11.78
CA ARG A 135 -21.23 -12.32 -10.61
C ARG A 135 -21.74 -13.75 -10.84
N PRO A 136 -20.87 -14.78 -10.89
CA PRO A 136 -21.29 -16.14 -11.20
C PRO A 136 -22.19 -16.77 -10.11
N SER A 137 -21.93 -16.46 -8.84
CA SER A 137 -22.77 -16.87 -7.70
C SER A 137 -22.35 -16.10 -6.44
N GLY A 138 -23.31 -15.55 -5.68
CA GLY A 138 -23.02 -14.80 -4.46
C GLY A 138 -22.20 -15.57 -3.42
N LYS A 139 -22.39 -16.90 -3.29
CA LYS A 139 -21.66 -17.73 -2.31
C LYS A 139 -20.17 -17.87 -2.62
N ILE A 140 -19.81 -18.11 -3.88
CA ILE A 140 -18.39 -18.22 -4.30
C ILE A 140 -17.77 -16.83 -4.36
N TRP A 141 -18.53 -15.86 -4.87
CA TRP A 141 -18.13 -14.46 -4.94
C TRP A 141 -17.69 -13.92 -3.58
N ASN A 142 -18.53 -14.10 -2.56
CA ASN A 142 -18.28 -13.57 -1.21
C ASN A 142 -17.16 -14.29 -0.45
N LYS A 143 -16.63 -15.40 -0.98
CA LYS A 143 -15.44 -16.08 -0.42
C LYS A 143 -14.13 -15.51 -0.99
N ILE A 144 -14.16 -15.03 -2.22
CA ILE A 144 -12.98 -14.54 -2.94
C ILE A 144 -12.95 -13.02 -2.88
N PHE A 145 -14.01 -12.34 -3.30
CA PHE A 145 -14.08 -10.88 -3.40
C PHE A 145 -14.65 -10.23 -2.14
N LEU A 146 -14.13 -9.04 -1.81
CA LEU A 146 -14.63 -8.24 -0.70
C LEU A 146 -16.09 -7.84 -0.93
N ARG A 147 -16.87 -7.84 0.14
CA ARG A 147 -18.31 -7.55 0.08
C ARG A 147 -18.63 -6.06 -0.05
N GLY A 148 -19.83 -5.80 -0.53
CA GLY A 148 -20.39 -4.47 -0.71
C GLY A 148 -19.79 -3.71 -1.88
N LYS A 149 -20.27 -2.50 -2.12
CA LYS A 149 -19.87 -1.65 -3.26
C LYS A 149 -18.85 -0.60 -2.83
N TYR A 150 -17.99 -0.15 -3.74
CA TYR A 150 -17.13 0.98 -3.45
C TYR A 150 -17.89 2.29 -3.54
N LYS A 151 -17.70 3.15 -2.54
CA LYS A 151 -17.98 4.58 -2.68
C LYS A 151 -16.88 5.22 -3.53
N HIS A 152 -17.13 6.44 -4.03
CA HIS A 152 -16.21 7.13 -4.94
C HIS A 152 -14.76 7.18 -4.43
N MET A 153 -14.55 7.55 -3.15
CA MET A 153 -13.22 7.60 -2.55
C MET A 153 -12.58 6.21 -2.44
N ASP A 154 -13.33 5.19 -2.01
CA ASP A 154 -12.80 3.84 -1.88
C ASP A 154 -12.37 3.26 -3.24
N ARG A 155 -13.05 3.67 -4.32
CA ARG A 155 -12.69 3.29 -5.70
C ARG A 155 -11.40 3.97 -6.16
N ILE A 156 -11.22 5.26 -5.84
CA ILE A 156 -9.97 5.97 -6.11
C ILE A 156 -8.83 5.28 -5.36
N ASN A 157 -9.00 4.98 -4.07
CA ASN A 157 -7.99 4.28 -3.27
C ASN A 157 -7.62 2.92 -3.87
N TYR A 158 -8.61 2.17 -4.36
CA TYR A 158 -8.36 0.92 -5.07
C TYR A 158 -7.51 1.14 -6.32
N TYR A 159 -7.89 2.08 -7.21
CA TYR A 159 -7.12 2.35 -8.42
C TYR A 159 -5.71 2.85 -8.14
N MET A 160 -5.54 3.70 -7.13
CA MET A 160 -4.21 4.17 -6.72
C MET A 160 -3.36 3.03 -6.16
N PHE A 161 -3.94 2.14 -5.34
CA PHE A 161 -3.24 0.95 -4.86
C PHE A 161 -2.78 0.03 -6.01
N VAL A 162 -3.62 -0.19 -7.01
CA VAL A 162 -3.28 -1.02 -8.18
C VAL A 162 -2.24 -0.34 -9.06
N ALA A 163 -2.42 0.95 -9.39
CA ALA A 163 -1.52 1.67 -10.28
C ALA A 163 -0.13 1.84 -9.67
N PHE A 164 -0.04 2.37 -8.44
CA PHE A 164 1.24 2.61 -7.79
C PHE A 164 1.86 1.33 -7.23
N GLY A 165 1.04 0.36 -6.84
CA GLY A 165 1.53 -0.97 -6.49
C GLY A 165 2.14 -1.69 -7.71
N SER A 166 1.53 -1.55 -8.90
CA SER A 166 2.13 -2.04 -10.16
C SER A 166 3.49 -1.40 -10.42
N ILE A 167 3.60 -0.07 -10.24
CA ILE A 167 4.89 0.64 -10.39
C ILE A 167 5.92 0.02 -9.46
N LEU A 168 5.61 -0.14 -8.17
CA LEU A 168 6.52 -0.69 -7.18
C LEU A 168 6.93 -2.14 -7.46
N VAL A 169 5.97 -2.99 -7.79
CA VAL A 169 6.21 -4.42 -8.09
C VAL A 169 7.09 -4.55 -9.32
N VAL A 170 6.75 -3.86 -10.42
CA VAL A 170 7.51 -3.96 -11.68
C VAL A 170 8.90 -3.34 -11.52
N SER A 171 8.98 -2.12 -10.99
CA SER A 171 10.28 -1.46 -10.79
C SER A 171 11.16 -2.20 -9.78
N GLY A 172 10.59 -2.68 -8.67
CA GLY A 172 11.31 -3.43 -7.64
C GLY A 172 11.82 -4.78 -8.16
N PHE A 173 10.98 -5.51 -8.91
CA PHE A 173 11.40 -6.76 -9.56
C PHE A 173 12.53 -6.52 -10.56
N ILE A 174 12.43 -5.48 -11.41
CA ILE A 174 13.49 -5.16 -12.37
C ILE A 174 14.79 -4.77 -11.64
N ILE A 175 14.73 -3.93 -10.60
CA ILE A 175 15.91 -3.54 -9.82
C ILE A 175 16.59 -4.77 -9.19
N TRP A 176 15.81 -5.69 -8.64
CA TRP A 176 16.29 -6.93 -8.04
C TRP A 176 16.86 -7.90 -9.08
N TYR A 177 16.18 -8.05 -10.23
CA TYR A 177 16.59 -8.95 -11.31
C TYR A 177 17.84 -8.46 -12.05
N LEU A 178 18.04 -7.13 -12.14
CA LEU A 178 19.24 -6.52 -12.68
C LEU A 178 20.44 -6.78 -11.76
N PHE A 179 21.11 -7.88 -12.05
CA PHE A 179 22.24 -8.46 -11.33
C PHE A 179 23.40 -7.44 -11.17
N PRO A 180 24.20 -7.49 -10.08
CA PRO A 180 25.22 -6.48 -9.79
C PRO A 180 26.31 -6.32 -10.87
N ASP A 181 26.62 -7.37 -11.63
CA ASP A 181 27.59 -7.39 -12.73
C ASP A 181 27.09 -6.66 -14.00
N ALA A 182 25.78 -6.49 -14.15
CA ALA A 182 25.16 -5.70 -15.22
C ALA A 182 25.45 -4.18 -15.08
N SER A 183 26.01 -3.75 -13.95
CA SER A 183 26.47 -2.37 -13.70
C SER A 183 27.75 -1.98 -14.46
N THR A 184 28.30 -2.89 -15.27
CA THR A 184 29.45 -2.63 -16.14
C THR A 184 29.08 -1.82 -17.40
N TYR A 185 27.80 -1.77 -17.78
CA TYR A 185 27.32 -1.02 -18.96
C TYR A 185 26.62 0.27 -18.56
N ALA A 186 27.00 1.39 -19.19
CA ALA A 186 26.47 2.71 -18.89
C ALA A 186 24.94 2.79 -19.09
N GLN A 187 24.40 2.16 -20.15
CA GLN A 187 22.97 2.14 -20.44
C GLN A 187 22.19 1.44 -19.33
N THR A 188 22.69 0.31 -18.83
CA THR A 188 22.07 -0.43 -17.73
C THR A 188 22.06 0.38 -16.44
N ILE A 189 23.14 1.09 -16.15
CA ILE A 189 23.21 2.01 -14.99
C ILE A 189 22.14 3.10 -15.11
N GLN A 190 22.00 3.72 -16.29
CA GLN A 190 21.02 4.78 -16.53
C GLN A 190 19.58 4.28 -16.36
N VAL A 191 19.27 3.10 -16.92
CA VAL A 191 17.95 2.46 -16.73
C VAL A 191 17.70 2.17 -15.26
N LYS A 192 18.68 1.65 -14.52
CA LYS A 192 18.53 1.36 -13.08
C LYS A 192 18.24 2.63 -12.28
N ARG A 193 18.92 3.74 -12.57
CA ARG A 193 18.67 5.05 -11.92
C ARG A 193 17.26 5.56 -12.21
N PHE A 194 16.85 5.51 -13.48
CA PHE A 194 15.52 5.93 -13.89
C PHE A 194 14.43 5.09 -13.20
N ILE A 195 14.58 3.76 -13.17
CA ILE A 195 13.63 2.86 -12.51
C ILE A 195 13.61 3.11 -10.99
N LEU A 196 14.76 3.37 -10.36
CA LEU A 196 14.84 3.69 -8.93
C LEU A 196 14.06 4.97 -8.60
N PHE A 197 14.14 5.99 -9.46
CA PHE A 197 13.34 7.20 -9.32
C PHE A 197 11.83 6.90 -9.37
N PHE A 198 11.37 6.10 -10.34
CA PHE A 198 9.97 5.69 -10.41
C PHE A 198 9.54 4.82 -9.23
N HIS A 199 10.42 3.95 -8.73
CA HIS A 199 10.18 3.14 -7.54
C HIS A 199 9.95 4.05 -6.32
N PHE A 200 10.83 5.05 -6.13
CA PHE A 200 10.69 6.03 -5.07
C PHE A 200 9.43 6.90 -5.22
N MET A 201 9.13 7.40 -6.42
CA MET A 201 7.91 8.18 -6.66
C MET A 201 6.66 7.34 -6.37
N GLY A 202 6.67 6.06 -6.77
CA GLY A 202 5.60 5.12 -6.49
C GLY A 202 5.40 4.89 -4.99
N SER A 203 6.48 4.78 -4.23
CA SER A 203 6.43 4.55 -2.78
C SER A 203 5.92 5.78 -2.04
N ALA A 204 6.36 6.98 -2.45
CA ALA A 204 5.88 8.24 -1.90
C ALA A 204 4.35 8.36 -2.04
N ILE A 205 3.83 8.15 -3.25
CA ILE A 205 2.39 8.32 -3.52
C ILE A 205 1.56 7.23 -2.84
N ILE A 206 1.94 5.96 -2.96
CA ILE A 206 1.16 4.86 -2.34
C ILE A 206 1.14 4.99 -0.82
N SER A 207 2.16 5.61 -0.21
CA SER A 207 2.19 5.80 1.24
C SER A 207 1.06 6.68 1.73
N PHE A 208 0.67 7.74 1.01
CA PHE A 208 -0.45 8.59 1.41
C PHE A 208 -1.76 7.82 1.47
N PHE A 209 -2.06 7.01 0.45
CA PHE A 209 -3.26 6.17 0.41
C PHE A 209 -3.21 5.02 1.43
N THR A 210 -2.02 4.47 1.67
CA THR A 210 -1.82 3.41 2.66
C THR A 210 -2.00 3.95 4.07
N PHE A 211 -1.44 5.12 4.39
CA PHE A 211 -1.63 5.78 5.67
C PHE A 211 -3.07 6.21 5.90
N GLU A 212 -3.75 6.74 4.88
CA GLU A 212 -5.18 7.05 4.96
C GLU A 212 -5.99 5.79 5.30
N THR A 213 -5.66 4.67 4.65
CA THR A 213 -6.32 3.38 4.88
C THR A 213 -6.03 2.84 6.29
N ILE A 214 -4.78 2.85 6.72
CA ILE A 214 -4.35 2.44 8.06
C ILE A 214 -5.03 3.32 9.12
N TYR A 215 -4.95 4.64 9.00
CA TYR A 215 -5.62 5.59 9.87
C TYR A 215 -7.12 5.31 9.94
N SER A 216 -7.77 5.06 8.80
CA SER A 216 -9.20 4.72 8.75
C SER A 216 -9.52 3.45 9.54
N TYR A 217 -8.63 2.45 9.51
CA TYR A 217 -8.80 1.19 10.23
C TYR A 217 -8.54 1.32 11.75
N PHE A 218 -7.62 2.20 12.17
CA PHE A 218 -7.29 2.40 13.59
C PHE A 218 -8.23 3.41 14.28
N VAL A 219 -8.57 4.51 13.61
CA VAL A 219 -9.23 5.68 14.24
C VAL A 219 -10.72 5.76 13.91
N SER A 220 -11.12 5.43 12.67
CA SER A 220 -12.51 5.64 12.25
C SER A 220 -13.44 4.48 12.56
N VAL A 221 -12.89 3.28 12.68
CA VAL A 221 -13.68 2.10 12.96
C VAL A 221 -13.11 1.39 14.18
N LYS A 222 -13.59 1.77 15.37
CA LYS A 222 -13.39 0.95 16.57
C LYS A 222 -13.87 -0.47 16.24
N GLY A 223 -12.94 -1.41 16.16
CA GLY A 223 -13.24 -2.83 15.84
C GLY A 223 -12.97 -3.29 14.41
N TYR A 224 -12.49 -2.47 13.47
CA TYR A 224 -12.20 -2.97 12.11
C TYR A 224 -11.02 -3.93 12.06
N ILE A 225 -9.90 -3.59 12.71
CA ILE A 225 -8.75 -4.51 12.79
C ILE A 225 -9.14 -5.82 13.52
N PRO A 226 -9.79 -5.78 14.70
CA PRO A 226 -10.39 -6.98 15.28
C PRO A 226 -11.34 -7.72 14.32
N GLY A 227 -12.08 -7.00 13.48
CA GLY A 227 -12.98 -7.57 12.49
C GLY A 227 -12.29 -8.21 11.29
N VAL A 228 -11.15 -7.67 10.84
CA VAL A 228 -10.29 -8.33 9.84
C VAL A 228 -9.59 -9.53 10.47
N ILE A 229 -9.15 -9.42 11.73
CA ILE A 229 -8.53 -10.53 12.44
C ILE A 229 -9.52 -11.66 12.66
N THR A 230 -10.76 -11.39 13.08
CA THR A 230 -11.78 -12.43 13.36
C THR A 230 -12.60 -12.82 12.12
N GLY A 231 -12.66 -11.93 11.13
CA GLY A 231 -13.56 -12.00 9.98
C GLY A 231 -14.98 -11.51 10.27
N LYS A 232 -15.26 -11.06 11.49
CA LYS A 232 -16.60 -10.72 11.97
C LYS A 232 -16.70 -9.23 12.30
N LEU A 233 -17.75 -8.57 11.82
CA LEU A 233 -18.01 -7.16 12.11
C LEU A 233 -19.32 -7.00 12.92
N PRO A 234 -19.41 -6.02 13.83
CA PRO A 234 -20.66 -5.73 14.54
C PRO A 234 -21.78 -5.36 13.57
N VAL A 235 -23.01 -5.81 13.84
CA VAL A 235 -24.17 -5.50 13.00
C VAL A 235 -24.40 -3.99 12.91
N GLU A 236 -24.35 -3.28 14.04
CA GLU A 236 -24.57 -1.83 14.11
C GLU A 236 -23.53 -1.02 13.31
N TYR A 237 -22.30 -1.53 13.21
CA TYR A 237 -21.28 -0.94 12.34
C TYR A 237 -21.71 -1.03 10.87
N LEU A 238 -22.17 -2.21 10.44
CA LEU A 238 -22.61 -2.43 9.07
C LEU A 238 -23.84 -1.58 8.76
N GLU A 239 -24.82 -1.50 9.66
CA GLU A 239 -26.01 -0.67 9.48
C GLU A 239 -25.66 0.83 9.31
N GLN A 240 -24.75 1.35 10.12
CA GLN A 240 -24.40 2.77 10.10
C GLN A 240 -23.46 3.16 8.95
N LEU A 241 -22.48 2.31 8.61
CA LEU A 241 -21.37 2.70 7.74
C LEU A 241 -21.31 1.92 6.42
N ARG A 242 -21.80 0.68 6.39
CA ARG A 242 -21.72 -0.25 5.26
C ARG A 242 -23.02 -1.07 5.03
N PRO A 243 -24.20 -0.41 4.91
CA PRO A 243 -25.48 -1.12 4.80
C PRO A 243 -25.56 -1.96 3.51
N ASP A 244 -24.76 -1.60 2.50
CA ASP A 244 -24.59 -2.33 1.25
C ASP A 244 -24.17 -3.79 1.46
N VAL A 245 -23.37 -4.08 2.49
CA VAL A 245 -22.92 -5.44 2.82
C VAL A 245 -24.07 -6.31 3.35
N LEU A 246 -25.01 -5.71 4.09
CA LEU A 246 -26.17 -6.42 4.64
C LEU A 246 -27.21 -6.70 3.55
N LEU A 247 -27.41 -5.77 2.62
CA LEU A 247 -28.35 -5.92 1.51
C LEU A 247 -27.92 -7.00 0.49
N GLU A 248 -26.61 -7.23 0.37
CA GLU A 248 -26.05 -8.18 -0.59
C GLU A 248 -26.31 -9.65 -0.23
N ASP A 249 -26.57 -9.96 1.04
CA ASP A 249 -26.78 -11.34 1.48
C ASP A 249 -27.75 -11.44 2.67
N LYS A 250 -29.03 -11.71 2.36
CA LYS A 250 -30.08 -11.97 3.38
C LYS A 250 -29.86 -13.27 4.16
N THR A 251 -28.89 -14.12 3.76
CA THR A 251 -28.57 -15.39 4.44
C THR A 251 -27.54 -15.25 5.55
N LEU A 252 -27.07 -14.02 5.82
CA LEU A 252 -26.15 -13.72 6.90
C LEU A 252 -26.77 -14.11 8.25
N LYS A 253 -26.23 -15.18 8.85
CA LYS A 253 -26.60 -15.58 10.21
C LYS A 253 -26.00 -14.58 11.19
N ILE A 254 -26.87 -13.91 11.94
CA ILE A 254 -26.47 -13.12 13.11
C ILE A 254 -26.13 -14.13 14.20
N GLU A 255 -24.88 -14.13 14.64
CA GLU A 255 -24.51 -14.88 15.85
C GLU A 255 -24.86 -14.05 17.08
N GLY A 256 -25.42 -14.68 18.11
CA GLY A 256 -25.83 -14.01 19.35
C GLY A 256 -27.32 -13.67 19.45
N LYS A 257 -28.16 -14.29 18.60
CA LYS A 257 -29.61 -14.41 18.80
C LYS A 257 -29.98 -15.88 19.00
#